data_AF-A0A957WFD6-F1
#
_entry.id   AF-A0A957WFD6-F1
#
_cell.length_a   1.000
_cell.length_b   1.000
_cell.length_c   1.000
_cell.angle_alpha   90.00
_cell.angle_beta   90.00
_cell.angle_gamma   90.00
#
_symmetry.space_group_name_H-M   'P 1'
#
loop_
_entity.id
_entity.type
_entity.pdbx_description
1 polymer ?
#
loop_
_entity_poly.entity_id
_entity_poly.type
_entity_poly.pdbx_seq_one_letter_code
_entity_poly.pdbx_strand_id
1 'polypeptide(L)'
;MSQKISSEEFKSRLATMCAQGGGRGLPRNQRDQHILFKSITLTLDPAKPYTETELNLALGQWQTEVGQMIEIDHVSLRRHLVDAGFVSRDSAGLTYHVSADNWVDLFEPDVATIDPAAVIIEAQLDRERRKQEYLNQQNTD
;
A
#
# COMPACT_ATOMS: atom_id res chain seq x y z
N MET A 1 -16.65 17.97 5.23
CA MET A 1 -15.20 17.80 5.46
C MET A 1 -14.96 16.30 5.58
N SER A 2 -14.20 15.71 4.66
CA SER A 2 -13.88 14.27 4.76
C SER A 2 -12.87 14.09 5.89
N GLN A 3 -13.09 13.11 6.77
CA GLN A 3 -12.17 12.82 7.88
C GLN A 3 -10.84 12.28 7.32
N LYS A 4 -9.71 12.75 7.86
CA LYS A 4 -8.38 12.23 7.50
C LYS A 4 -8.30 10.73 7.81
N ILE A 5 -7.48 10.01 7.05
CA ILE A 5 -7.19 8.59 7.30
C ILE A 5 -6.19 8.51 8.44
N SER A 6 -6.58 7.89 9.55
CA SER A 6 -5.71 7.69 10.70
C SER A 6 -4.70 6.58 10.48
N SER A 7 -3.66 6.52 11.32
CA SER A 7 -2.68 5.44 11.31
C SER A 7 -3.32 4.07 11.56
N GLU A 8 -4.28 3.98 12.47
CA GLU A 8 -5.00 2.75 12.78
C GLU A 8 -5.90 2.30 11.63
N GLU A 9 -6.63 3.23 11.00
CA GLU A 9 -7.42 2.91 9.81
C GLU A 9 -6.52 2.46 8.65
N PHE A 10 -5.41 3.16 8.43
CA PHE A 10 -4.43 2.83 7.40
C PHE A 10 -3.94 1.38 7.55
N LYS A 11 -3.43 1.01 8.74
CA LYS A 11 -2.92 -0.33 9.02
C LYS A 11 -4.01 -1.39 8.84
N SER A 12 -5.19 -1.15 9.42
CA SER A 12 -6.31 -2.08 9.39
C SER A 12 -6.75 -2.38 7.95
N ARG A 13 -6.99 -1.34 7.14
CA ARG A 13 -7.44 -1.49 5.75
C ARG A 13 -6.36 -2.10 4.87
N LEU A 14 -5.09 -1.67 5.03
CA LEU A 14 -3.97 -2.24 4.29
C LEU A 14 -3.83 -3.74 4.53
N ALA A 15 -3.88 -4.17 5.80
CA ALA A 15 -3.86 -5.58 6.17
C ALA A 15 -5.04 -6.37 5.58
N THR A 16 -6.25 -5.80 5.61
CA THR A 16 -7.43 -6.44 5.01
C THR A 16 -7.24 -6.69 3.51
N MET A 17 -6.76 -5.69 2.76
CA MET A 17 -6.57 -5.79 1.32
C MET A 17 -5.44 -6.76 0.95
N CYS A 18 -4.30 -6.63 1.62
CA CYS A 18 -3.06 -7.26 1.19
C CYS A 18 -2.76 -8.62 1.86
N ALA A 19 -3.37 -8.92 3.01
CA ALA A 19 -3.09 -10.16 3.77
C ALA A 19 -4.33 -11.04 4.04
N GLN A 20 -5.54 -10.46 4.07
CA GLN A 20 -6.76 -11.15 4.54
C GLN A 20 -7.76 -11.45 3.43
N GLY A 21 -7.44 -11.15 2.16
CA GLY A 21 -8.28 -11.49 1.01
C GLY A 21 -9.33 -10.45 0.63
N GLY A 22 -9.02 -9.16 0.80
CA GLY A 22 -9.92 -8.02 0.51
C GLY A 22 -10.30 -7.80 -0.97
N GLY A 23 -9.89 -8.67 -1.88
CA GLY A 23 -10.24 -8.63 -3.30
C GLY A 23 -9.04 -8.97 -4.20
N ARG A 24 -9.33 -9.26 -5.47
CA ARG A 24 -8.31 -9.38 -6.52
C ARG A 24 -8.25 -8.07 -7.30
N GLY A 25 -7.05 -7.51 -7.42
CA GLY A 25 -6.79 -6.28 -8.15
C GLY A 25 -7.01 -5.00 -7.34
N LEU A 26 -7.15 -3.87 -8.02
CA LEU A 26 -7.23 -2.55 -7.40
C LEU A 26 -8.54 -2.38 -6.59
N PRO A 27 -8.50 -1.82 -5.36
CA PRO A 27 -9.70 -1.53 -4.58
C PRO A 27 -10.68 -0.63 -5.35
N ARG A 28 -11.99 -0.85 -5.20
CA ARG A 28 -13.01 -0.07 -5.92
C ARG A 28 -13.34 1.27 -5.27
N ASN A 29 -13.23 1.34 -3.94
CA ASN A 29 -13.47 2.56 -3.18
C ASN A 29 -12.20 3.41 -3.15
N GLN A 30 -12.37 4.71 -3.39
CA GLN A 30 -11.28 5.66 -3.49
C GLN A 30 -10.42 5.73 -2.21
N ARG A 31 -11.04 5.58 -1.03
CA ARG A 31 -10.31 5.66 0.25
C ARG A 31 -9.30 4.53 0.42
N ASP A 32 -9.64 3.31 0.03
CA ASP A 32 -8.69 2.18 0.05
C ASP A 32 -7.65 2.30 -1.05
N GLN A 33 -8.01 2.83 -2.23
CA GLN A 33 -7.03 3.16 -3.27
C GLN A 33 -5.99 4.14 -2.74
N HIS A 34 -6.42 5.19 -2.02
CA HIS A 34 -5.49 6.14 -1.42
C HIS A 34 -4.59 5.47 -0.38
N ILE A 35 -5.12 4.59 0.48
CA ILE A 35 -4.32 3.81 1.44
C ILE A 35 -3.28 2.97 0.72
N LEU A 36 -3.69 2.27 -0.35
CA LEU A 36 -2.80 1.46 -1.17
C LEU A 36 -1.68 2.31 -1.80
N PHE A 37 -2.03 3.41 -2.47
CA PHE A 37 -1.07 4.30 -3.11
C PHE A 37 -0.13 4.95 -2.11
N LYS A 38 -0.65 5.37 -0.97
CA LYS A 38 0.17 5.92 0.11
C LYS A 38 1.16 4.87 0.63
N SER A 39 0.74 3.61 0.79
CA SER A 39 1.66 2.53 1.18
C SER A 39 2.82 2.35 0.21
N ILE A 40 2.59 2.53 -1.09
CA ILE A 40 3.66 2.49 -2.10
C ILE A 40 4.60 3.68 -1.92
N THR A 41 4.07 4.89 -1.75
CA THR A 41 4.94 6.08 -1.57
C THR A 41 5.80 6.01 -0.31
N LEU A 42 5.39 5.27 0.72
CA LEU A 42 6.17 5.06 1.94
C LEU A 42 7.38 4.15 1.73
N THR A 43 7.38 3.33 0.69
CA THR A 43 8.54 2.49 0.31
C THR A 43 9.44 3.17 -0.72
N LEU A 44 9.12 4.40 -1.13
CA LEU A 44 9.93 5.21 -2.05
C LEU A 44 10.65 6.32 -1.28
N ASP A 45 11.80 6.74 -1.80
CA ASP A 45 12.51 7.92 -1.32
C ASP A 45 11.89 9.18 -1.95
N PRO A 46 11.25 10.07 -1.16
CA PRO A 46 10.61 11.26 -1.70
C PRO A 46 11.60 12.29 -2.25
N ALA A 47 12.88 12.24 -1.88
CA ALA A 47 13.91 13.13 -2.39
C ALA A 47 14.56 12.63 -3.69
N LYS A 48 14.28 11.38 -4.09
CA LYS A 48 14.91 10.74 -5.25
C LYS A 48 14.05 10.87 -6.52
N PRO A 49 14.58 11.38 -7.63
CA PRO A 49 14.00 11.16 -8.95
C PRO A 49 14.18 9.70 -9.37
N TYR A 50 13.12 9.08 -9.88
CA TYR A 50 13.15 7.72 -10.42
C TYR A 50 13.03 7.75 -11.94
N THR A 51 13.87 6.97 -12.63
CA THR A 51 13.58 6.58 -14.01
C THR A 51 12.38 5.63 -14.05
N GLU A 52 11.80 5.44 -15.23
CA GLU A 52 10.76 4.43 -15.45
C GLU A 52 11.17 3.04 -14.95
N THR A 53 12.39 2.61 -15.28
CA THR A 53 12.92 1.29 -14.90
C THR A 53 13.08 1.16 -13.39
N GLU A 54 13.64 2.18 -12.72
CA GLU A 54 13.80 2.15 -11.26
C GLU A 54 12.46 2.16 -10.54
N LEU A 55 11.49 2.95 -11.01
CA LEU A 55 10.16 2.97 -10.43
C LEU A 55 9.46 1.62 -10.62
N ASN A 56 9.52 1.03 -11.82
CA ASN A 56 8.96 -0.30 -12.06
C ASN A 56 9.57 -1.37 -11.15
N LEU A 57 10.89 -1.32 -10.92
CA LEU A 57 11.57 -2.21 -9.99
C LEU A 57 11.06 -2.04 -8.55
N ALA A 58 10.96 -0.79 -8.08
CA ALA A 58 10.45 -0.49 -6.75
C ALA A 58 8.98 -0.95 -6.57
N LEU A 59 8.14 -0.77 -7.60
CA LEU A 59 6.76 -1.26 -7.60
C LEU A 59 6.71 -2.79 -7.55
N GLY A 60 7.57 -3.48 -8.30
CA GLY A 60 7.66 -4.95 -8.24
C GLY A 60 8.11 -5.46 -6.86
N GLN A 61 9.04 -4.77 -6.22
CA GLN A 61 9.45 -5.08 -4.85
C GLN A 61 8.29 -4.88 -3.87
N TRP A 62 7.61 -3.74 -3.93
CA TRP A 62 6.42 -3.49 -3.10
C TRP A 62 5.32 -4.54 -3.32
N GLN A 63 5.09 -5.00 -4.54
CA GLN A 63 4.13 -6.08 -4.83
C GLN A 63 4.52 -7.40 -4.15
N THR A 64 5.81 -7.68 -4.06
CA THR A 64 6.32 -8.91 -3.44
C THR A 64 6.28 -8.84 -1.92
N GLU A 65 6.52 -7.68 -1.32
CA GLU A 65 6.61 -7.51 0.13
C GLU A 65 5.27 -7.17 0.79
N VAL A 66 4.49 -6.31 0.14
CA VAL A 66 3.27 -5.72 0.69
C VAL A 66 2.05 -6.15 -0.11
N GLY A 67 2.06 -5.91 -1.42
CA GLY A 67 0.92 -6.07 -2.31
C GLY A 67 0.64 -7.48 -2.80
N GLN A 68 1.03 -8.53 -2.06
CA GLN A 68 1.06 -9.93 -2.56
C GLN A 68 -0.30 -10.42 -3.10
N MET A 69 -1.40 -9.92 -2.54
CA MET A 69 -2.76 -10.30 -2.94
C MET A 69 -3.37 -9.38 -4.02
N ILE A 70 -2.67 -8.30 -4.39
CA ILE A 70 -3.14 -7.31 -5.35
C ILE A 70 -2.75 -7.72 -6.76
N GLU A 71 -3.69 -8.33 -7.48
CA GLU A 71 -3.54 -8.73 -8.88
C GLU A 71 -3.58 -7.51 -9.83
N ILE A 72 -2.49 -6.74 -9.88
CA ILE A 72 -2.27 -5.65 -10.84
C ILE A 72 -0.81 -5.67 -11.30
N ASP A 73 -0.55 -5.42 -12.59
CA ASP A 73 0.83 -5.30 -13.06
C ASP A 73 1.45 -3.96 -12.66
N HIS A 74 2.78 -3.92 -12.52
CA HIS A 74 3.49 -2.72 -12.08
C HIS A 74 3.36 -1.53 -13.06
N VAL A 75 3.10 -1.77 -14.34
CA VAL A 75 2.89 -0.70 -15.34
C VAL A 75 1.54 -0.03 -15.12
N SER A 76 0.48 -0.82 -14.94
CA SER A 76 -0.84 -0.31 -14.57
C SER A 76 -0.82 0.39 -13.21
N LEU A 77 -0.12 -0.18 -12.22
CA LEU A 77 0.02 0.44 -10.91
C LEU A 77 0.72 1.81 -10.99
N ARG A 78 1.77 1.93 -11.80
CA ARG A 78 2.45 3.20 -12.07
C ARG A 78 1.50 4.24 -12.66
N ARG A 79 0.70 3.85 -13.65
CA ARG A 79 -0.28 4.76 -14.29
C ARG A 79 -1.29 5.26 -13.27
N HIS A 80 -1.84 4.37 -12.45
CA HIS A 80 -2.76 4.77 -11.38
C HIS A 80 -2.14 5.72 -10.35
N LEU A 81 -0.88 5.51 -9.97
CA LEU A 81 -0.17 6.43 -9.06
C LEU A 81 -0.02 7.84 -9.65
N VAL A 82 0.22 7.93 -10.96
CA VAL A 82 0.29 9.20 -11.68
C VAL A 82 -1.08 9.85 -11.80
N ASP A 83 -2.08 9.10 -12.24
CA ASP A 83 -3.45 9.59 -12.40
C ASP A 83 -4.05 10.07 -11.05
N ALA A 84 -3.70 9.39 -9.95
CA ALA A 84 -4.11 9.76 -8.60
C ALA A 84 -3.23 10.86 -7.97
N GLY A 85 -2.16 11.29 -8.64
CA GLY A 85 -1.28 12.37 -8.17
C GLY A 85 -0.37 12.01 -7.00
N PHE A 86 -0.14 10.72 -6.73
CA PHE A 86 0.82 10.25 -5.72
C PHE A 86 2.26 10.28 -6.24
N VAL A 87 2.42 10.14 -7.56
CA VAL A 87 3.68 10.25 -8.29
C VAL A 87 3.48 11.23 -9.43
N SER A 88 4.34 12.24 -9.57
CA SER A 88 4.35 13.10 -10.76
C SER A 88 5.42 12.65 -11.73
N ARG A 89 5.16 12.91 -13.01
CA ARG A 89 6.12 12.72 -14.10
C ARG A 89 6.61 14.10 -14.55
N ASP A 90 7.90 14.24 -14.84
CA ASP A 90 8.43 15.50 -15.40
C ASP A 90 7.84 15.80 -16.78
N SER A 91 7.99 17.05 -17.24
CA SER A 91 7.44 17.50 -18.52
C SER A 91 8.07 16.79 -19.74
N ALA A 92 9.27 16.25 -19.59
CA ALA A 92 9.97 15.49 -20.63
C ALA A 92 9.53 14.01 -20.67
N GLY A 93 8.83 13.55 -19.63
CA GLY A 93 8.43 12.16 -19.47
C GLY A 93 9.53 11.20 -19.05
N LEU A 94 10.68 11.70 -18.57
CA LEU A 94 11.89 10.91 -18.32
C LEU A 94 12.01 10.48 -16.86
N THR A 95 11.48 11.28 -15.93
CA THR A 95 11.63 11.03 -14.49
C THR A 95 10.30 11.12 -13.74
N TYR A 96 10.24 10.40 -12.63
CA TYR A 96 9.10 10.30 -11.74
C TYR A 96 9.51 10.70 -10.31
N HIS A 97 8.61 11.37 -9.59
CA HIS A 97 8.85 11.86 -8.22
C HIS A 97 7.62 11.66 -7.35
N VAL A 98 7.82 11.31 -6.08
CA VAL A 98 6.71 11.31 -5.09
C VAL A 98 6.19 12.73 -4.94
N SER A 99 4.87 12.91 -4.97
CA SER A 99 4.23 14.23 -4.95
C SER A 99 3.25 14.34 -3.81
N ALA A 100 3.66 14.99 -2.71
CA ALA A 100 2.85 15.07 -1.48
C ALA A 100 1.68 16.06 -1.55
N ASP A 101 1.76 17.04 -2.44
CA ASP A 101 0.87 18.20 -2.47
C ASP A 101 -0.61 17.82 -2.65
N ASN A 102 -0.88 16.71 -3.35
CA ASN A 102 -2.25 16.28 -3.66
C ASN A 102 -2.93 15.47 -2.54
N TRP A 103 -2.17 14.97 -1.55
CA TRP A 103 -2.69 14.03 -0.56
C TRP A 103 -2.28 14.32 0.88
N VAL A 104 -1.55 15.40 1.15
CA VAL A 104 -1.15 15.80 2.52
C VAL A 104 -2.33 15.96 3.48
N ASP A 105 -3.50 16.37 2.97
CA ASP A 105 -4.71 16.53 3.77
C ASP A 105 -5.58 15.27 3.85
N LEU A 106 -5.21 14.19 3.17
CA LEU A 106 -5.94 12.93 3.22
C LEU A 106 -5.52 12.04 4.39
N PHE A 107 -4.31 12.21 4.91
CA PHE A 107 -3.72 11.35 5.94
C PHE A 107 -3.36 12.13 7.20
N GLU A 108 -3.45 11.48 8.35
CA GLU A 108 -2.83 11.99 9.56
C GLU A 108 -1.30 11.92 9.46
N PRO A 109 -0.56 12.82 10.14
CA PRO A 109 0.91 12.85 10.06
C PRO A 109 1.57 11.52 10.43
N ASP A 110 1.01 10.80 11.40
CA ASP A 110 1.53 9.52 11.90
C ASP A 110 1.54 8.41 10.84
N VAL A 111 0.77 8.56 9.76
CA VAL A 111 0.83 7.62 8.62
C VAL A 111 2.20 7.65 7.94
N ALA A 112 2.90 8.78 7.99
CA ALA A 112 4.22 8.93 7.36
C ALA A 112 5.31 8.07 8.01
N THR A 113 5.10 7.56 9.23
CA THR A 113 6.07 6.75 9.95
C THR A 113 5.78 5.25 9.90
N ILE A 114 4.73 4.84 9.18
CA ILE A 114 4.34 3.44 9.07
C ILE A 114 5.26 2.72 8.10
N ASP A 115 5.74 1.53 8.50
CA ASP A 115 6.35 0.56 7.60
C ASP A 115 5.26 -0.40 7.07
N PRO A 116 4.89 -0.31 5.78
CA PRO A 116 3.86 -1.16 5.21
C PRO A 116 4.22 -2.65 5.25
N ALA A 117 5.50 -3.02 5.10
CA ALA A 117 5.92 -4.42 5.13
C ALA A 117 5.73 -5.02 6.53
N ALA A 118 6.09 -4.27 7.57
CA ALA A 118 5.84 -4.68 8.96
C ALA A 118 4.35 -4.92 9.23
N VAL A 119 3.46 -4.06 8.75
CA VAL A 119 2.00 -4.22 8.88
C VAL A 119 1.51 -5.53 8.27
N ILE A 120 2.02 -5.89 7.08
CA ILE A 120 1.63 -7.14 6.41
C ILE A 120 2.16 -8.36 7.15
N ILE A 121 3.41 -8.31 7.63
CA ILE A 121 4.00 -9.40 8.42
C ILE A 121 3.18 -9.63 9.70
N GLU A 122 2.86 -8.57 10.45
CA GLU A 122 2.05 -8.65 11.66
C GLU A 122 0.67 -9.26 11.38
N ALA A 123 0.00 -8.80 10.32
CA ALA A 123 -1.31 -9.32 9.93
C ALA A 123 -1.29 -10.80 9.54
N GLN A 124 -0.23 -11.26 8.86
CA GLN A 124 -0.03 -12.66 8.51
C GLN A 124 0.22 -13.53 9.75
N LEU A 125 1.06 -13.07 10.67
CA LEU A 125 1.35 -13.78 11.93
C LEU A 125 0.10 -13.91 12.81
N ASP A 126 -0.70 -12.85 12.93
CA ASP A 126 -1.95 -12.89 13.68
C ASP A 126 -2.97 -13.86 13.08
N ARG A 127 -3.04 -13.94 11.74
CA ARG A 127 -3.89 -14.91 11.04
C ARG A 127 -3.47 -16.34 11.34
N GLU A 128 -2.17 -16.63 11.31
CA GLU A 128 -1.67 -17.97 11.62
C GLU A 128 -1.89 -18.32 13.09
N ARG A 129 -1.67 -17.38 14.03
CA ARG A 129 -1.95 -17.58 15.46
C ARG A 129 -3.41 -17.98 15.71
N ARG A 130 -4.36 -17.23 15.14
CA ARG A 130 -5.81 -17.53 15.27
C ARG A 130 -6.18 -18.88 14.68
N LYS A 131 -5.53 -19.29 13.58
CA LYS A 131 -5.73 -20.61 12.96
C LYS A 131 -5.25 -21.75 13.88
N GLN A 132 -4.09 -21.59 14.52
CA GLN A 132 -3.54 -22.57 15.44
C GLN A 132 -4.40 -22.72 16.70
N GLU A 133 -4.88 -21.61 17.28
CA GLU A 133 -5.77 -21.62 18.44
C GLU A 133 -7.09 -22.37 18.15
N TYR A 134 -7.68 -22.13 16.98
CA TYR A 134 -8.88 -22.83 16.53
C TYR A 134 -8.66 -24.34 16.36
N LEU A 135 -7.56 -24.74 15.71
CA LEU A 135 -7.22 -26.16 15.51
C LEU A 135 -6.94 -26.90 16.83
N ASN A 136 -6.30 -26.23 17.79
CA ASN A 136 -6.04 -26.81 19.11
C ASN A 136 -7.32 -27.00 19.93
N GLN A 137 -8.29 -26.08 19.82
CA GLN A 137 -9.59 -26.22 20.46
C GLN A 137 -10.41 -27.37 19.87
N GLN A 138 -10.37 -27.58 18.54
CA GLN A 138 -11.11 -28.68 17.89
C GLN A 138 -10.54 -30.08 18.14
N ASN A 139 -9.26 -30.20 18.52
CA ASN A 139 -8.62 -31.50 18.81
C ASN A 139 -8.74 -31.92 20.29
N THR A 140 -9.38 -31.09 21.13
CA THR A 140 -9.52 -31.33 22.57
C THR A 140 -10.95 -31.72 22.98
N ASP A 141 -11.88 -31.74 22.02
CA ASP A 141 -13.26 -32.26 22.12
C ASP A 141 -13.41 -33.61 21.39
#